data_AF-A0A7C7XWT4-F1
#
_entry.id   AF-A0A7C7XWT4-F1
#
_cell.length_a   1.000
_cell.length_b   1.000
_cell.length_c   1.000
_cell.angle_alpha   90.00
_cell.angle_beta   90.00
_cell.angle_gamma   90.00
#
_symmetry.space_group_name_H-M   'P 1'
#
loop_
_entity.id
_entity.type
_entity.pdbx_description
1 polymer ?
#
loop_
_entity_poly.entity_id
_entity_poly.type
_entity_poly.pdbx_seq_one_letter_code
_entity_poly.pdbx_strand_id
1 'polypeptide(L)'
;MNRYTVYGNLAERDTVVLVTTLAAKGLEFELCEETSSLALPLAARTGDDVGPYLRTPEGFVLSGLHGMLDWVEGASPSPALLPDTPIRHTVARLLEDWLELWLPRWPRRSWATLERLGLHIHKAGYLLGQDPCRPDWILAAWLESDVLIHDHARQHLLRKAPRLVSLGEDLLEATAPGRGFGAGLGAGLGAGSADDVIPISLLSILEEVARDYHAYLELNHQAYKDGGDRVLLDLGLGRNPAPVSPVAESRRAEIGWRLSRLDRSIRRDVCQVLEPAGVWHALTLPPVLDEIDPRDPRNL
;
A
#
# COMPACT_ATOMS: atom_id res chain seq x y z
N MET A 1 -16.16 4.63 25.39
CA MET A 1 -15.93 3.38 24.62
C MET A 1 -15.10 3.80 23.41
N ASN A 2 -13.80 3.50 23.40
CA ASN A 2 -12.83 4.03 22.42
C ASN A 2 -12.31 2.91 21.50
N ARG A 3 -13.24 2.08 21.00
CA ARG A 3 -12.93 0.80 20.34
C ARG A 3 -13.45 0.79 18.91
N TYR A 4 -12.61 0.39 17.97
CA TYR A 4 -12.99 0.17 16.58
C TYR A 4 -13.73 -1.17 16.41
N THR A 5 -14.53 -1.30 15.35
CA THR A 5 -15.07 -2.59 14.92
C THR A 5 -14.71 -2.82 13.47
N VAL A 6 -14.01 -3.91 13.18
CA VAL A 6 -13.70 -4.38 11.84
C VAL A 6 -14.73 -5.44 11.47
N TYR A 7 -15.47 -5.23 10.40
CA TYR A 7 -16.34 -6.24 9.80
C TYR A 7 -15.61 -6.83 8.60
N GLY A 8 -15.29 -8.13 8.65
CA GLY A 8 -14.55 -8.78 7.58
C GLY A 8 -14.12 -10.20 7.92
N ASN A 9 -13.26 -10.77 7.10
CA ASN A 9 -12.77 -12.15 7.21
C ASN A 9 -11.24 -12.20 7.19
N LEU A 10 -10.61 -12.87 8.15
CA LEU A 10 -9.14 -13.02 8.20
C LEU A 10 -8.55 -13.86 7.06
N ALA A 11 -9.40 -14.52 6.25
CA ALA A 11 -8.96 -15.12 4.98
C ALA A 11 -8.70 -14.06 3.88
N GLU A 12 -9.22 -12.85 4.04
CA GLU A 12 -9.09 -11.77 3.06
C GLU A 12 -7.94 -10.84 3.43
N ARG A 13 -7.07 -10.59 2.44
CA ARG A 13 -5.91 -9.72 2.54
C ARG A 13 -6.23 -8.39 3.23
N ASP A 14 -7.27 -7.70 2.78
CA ASP A 14 -7.57 -6.34 3.21
C ASP A 14 -7.99 -6.30 4.69
N THR A 15 -8.71 -7.32 5.16
CA THR A 15 -9.02 -7.48 6.59
C THR A 15 -7.74 -7.69 7.40
N VAL A 16 -6.83 -8.55 6.92
CA VAL A 16 -5.54 -8.82 7.59
C VAL A 16 -4.71 -7.55 7.70
N VAL A 17 -4.56 -6.76 6.61
CA VAL A 17 -3.84 -5.47 6.65
C VAL A 17 -4.45 -4.55 7.69
N LEU A 18 -5.78 -4.41 7.69
CA LEU A 18 -6.46 -3.48 8.58
C LEU A 18 -6.29 -3.86 10.06
N VAL A 19 -6.55 -5.11 10.45
CA VAL A 19 -6.45 -5.53 11.86
C VAL A 19 -5.00 -5.48 12.38
N THR A 20 -4.03 -5.84 11.53
CA THR A 20 -2.61 -5.79 11.91
C THR A 20 -2.09 -4.35 12.00
N THR A 21 -2.61 -3.44 11.15
CA THR A 21 -2.34 -2.00 11.26
C THR A 21 -2.92 -1.40 12.54
N LEU A 22 -4.17 -1.73 12.89
CA LEU A 22 -4.79 -1.28 14.14
C LEU A 22 -4.00 -1.79 15.36
N ALA A 23 -3.56 -3.05 15.33
CA ALA A 23 -2.70 -3.62 16.36
C ALA A 23 -1.35 -2.89 16.44
N ALA A 24 -0.70 -2.62 15.30
CA ALA A 24 0.56 -1.88 15.23
C ALA A 24 0.45 -0.45 15.79
N LYS A 25 -0.72 0.18 15.62
CA LYS A 25 -1.06 1.49 16.20
C LYS A 25 -1.42 1.43 17.68
N GLY A 26 -1.50 0.24 18.29
CA GLY A 26 -1.94 0.06 19.67
C GLY A 26 -3.43 0.40 19.89
N LEU A 27 -4.25 0.32 18.84
CA LEU A 27 -5.67 0.66 18.90
C LEU A 27 -6.50 -0.54 19.31
N GLU A 28 -7.46 -0.33 20.20
CA GLU A 28 -8.41 -1.37 20.57
C GLU A 28 -9.44 -1.59 19.46
N PHE A 29 -9.63 -2.85 19.06
CA PHE A 29 -10.64 -3.21 18.06
C PHE A 29 -11.39 -4.50 18.40
N GLU A 30 -12.52 -4.69 17.72
CA GLU A 30 -13.25 -5.95 17.62
C GLU A 30 -13.21 -6.41 16.18
N LEU A 31 -12.90 -7.68 15.94
CA LEU A 31 -13.18 -8.30 14.66
C LEU A 31 -14.54 -8.99 14.73
N CYS A 32 -15.46 -8.58 13.88
CA CYS A 32 -16.76 -9.20 13.68
C CYS A 32 -16.77 -9.86 12.30
N GLU A 33 -17.17 -11.13 12.24
CA GLU A 33 -17.40 -11.80 10.96
C GLU A 33 -18.51 -11.08 10.19
N GLU A 34 -18.24 -10.77 8.92
CA GLU A 34 -19.26 -10.19 8.05
C GLU A 34 -20.27 -11.28 7.66
N THR A 35 -21.49 -11.16 8.19
CA THR A 35 -22.61 -12.02 7.78
C THR A 35 -23.38 -11.39 6.64
N SER A 36 -24.10 -12.20 5.86
CA SER A 36 -24.97 -11.69 4.78
C SER A 36 -26.04 -10.70 5.27
N SER A 37 -26.43 -10.76 6.55
CA SER A 37 -27.37 -9.82 7.15
C SER A 37 -26.74 -8.47 7.52
N LEU A 38 -25.42 -8.40 7.65
CA LEU A 38 -24.67 -7.17 7.92
C LEU A 38 -24.12 -6.51 6.65
N ALA A 39 -23.79 -7.32 5.62
CA ALA A 39 -23.23 -6.84 4.35
C ALA A 39 -24.06 -5.71 3.72
N LEU A 40 -25.36 -5.93 3.53
CA LEU A 40 -26.24 -4.94 2.88
C LEU A 40 -26.37 -3.63 3.69
N PRO A 41 -26.62 -3.64 5.01
CA PRO A 41 -26.60 -2.42 5.83
C PRO A 41 -25.26 -1.67 5.83
N LEU A 42 -24.13 -2.40 5.79
CA LEU A 42 -22.80 -1.79 5.75
C LEU A 42 -22.55 -1.13 4.38
N ALA A 43 -22.82 -1.86 3.30
CA ALA A 43 -22.71 -1.36 1.94
C ALA A 43 -23.60 -0.13 1.69
N ALA A 44 -24.82 -0.13 2.22
CA ALA A 44 -25.72 1.01 2.11
C ALA A 44 -25.20 2.28 2.82
N ARG A 45 -24.33 2.13 3.83
CA ARG A 45 -23.73 3.26 4.55
C ARG A 45 -22.49 3.79 3.86
N THR A 46 -21.72 2.92 3.22
CA THR A 46 -20.42 3.28 2.64
C THR A 46 -20.49 3.53 1.14
N GLY A 47 -21.50 3.02 0.45
CA GLY A 47 -21.61 3.06 -1.01
C GLY A 47 -20.73 2.03 -1.72
N ASP A 48 -20.12 1.11 -0.97
CA ASP A 48 -19.24 0.05 -1.46
C ASP A 48 -19.81 -1.30 -1.04
N ASP A 49 -19.97 -2.22 -1.99
CA ASP A 49 -20.55 -3.55 -1.74
C ASP A 49 -19.51 -4.59 -1.29
N VAL A 50 -18.24 -4.20 -1.19
CA VAL A 50 -17.13 -5.09 -0.83
C VAL A 50 -16.49 -4.66 0.49
N GLY A 51 -16.41 -5.63 1.42
CA GLY A 51 -15.69 -5.48 2.69
C GLY A 51 -14.16 -5.56 2.53
N PRO A 52 -13.38 -5.32 3.59
CA PRO A 52 -13.86 -5.09 4.96
C PRO A 52 -14.51 -3.73 5.15
N TYR A 53 -15.19 -3.56 6.29
CA TYR A 53 -15.71 -2.28 6.78
C TYR A 53 -15.10 -1.94 8.14
N LEU A 54 -14.76 -0.66 8.35
CA LEU A 54 -14.25 -0.17 9.63
C LEU A 54 -15.27 0.77 10.26
N ARG A 55 -15.78 0.39 11.43
CA ARG A 55 -16.54 1.30 12.28
C ARG A 55 -15.63 1.97 13.30
N THR A 56 -15.61 3.29 13.27
CA THR A 56 -14.88 4.16 14.21
C THR A 56 -15.56 4.18 15.59
N PRO A 57 -14.84 4.56 16.66
CA PRO A 57 -15.45 4.78 17.98
C PRO A 57 -16.59 5.80 17.97
N GLU A 58 -16.52 6.78 17.06
CA GLU A 58 -17.54 7.83 16.86
C GLU A 58 -18.78 7.32 16.09
N GLY A 59 -18.71 6.11 15.52
CA GLY A 59 -19.83 5.46 14.84
C GLY A 59 -19.88 5.66 13.32
N PHE A 60 -18.92 6.35 12.72
CA PHE A 60 -18.72 6.37 11.27
C PHE A 60 -18.34 4.97 10.78
N VAL A 61 -18.86 4.58 9.61
CA VAL A 61 -18.51 3.33 8.93
C VAL A 61 -17.77 3.71 7.65
N LEU A 62 -16.58 3.16 7.48
CA LEU A 62 -15.69 3.38 6.35
C LEU A 62 -15.60 2.09 5.53
N SER A 63 -15.43 2.23 4.21
CA SER A 63 -15.06 1.16 3.26
C SER A 63 -13.76 1.54 2.52
N GLY A 64 -13.20 0.57 1.77
CA GLY A 64 -11.98 0.76 0.98
C GLY A 64 -10.72 0.83 1.83
N LEU A 65 -9.88 -0.20 1.76
CA LEU A 65 -8.69 -0.36 2.60
C LEU A 65 -7.82 0.91 2.66
N HIS A 66 -7.48 1.49 1.50
CA HIS A 66 -6.67 2.71 1.42
C HIS A 66 -7.25 3.90 2.19
N GLY A 67 -8.56 4.14 2.06
CA GLY A 67 -9.25 5.22 2.77
C GLY A 67 -9.28 4.98 4.28
N MET A 68 -9.49 3.73 4.70
CA MET A 68 -9.44 3.36 6.12
C MET A 68 -8.05 3.57 6.72
N LEU A 69 -7.01 3.14 6.01
CA LEU A 69 -5.63 3.27 6.46
C LEU A 69 -5.23 4.73 6.59
N ASP A 70 -5.65 5.60 5.66
CA ASP A 70 -5.42 7.04 5.77
C ASP A 70 -6.21 7.68 6.93
N TRP A 71 -7.44 7.23 7.16
CA TRP A 71 -8.22 7.66 8.34
C TRP A 71 -7.51 7.29 9.64
N VAL A 72 -7.06 6.04 9.78
CA VAL A 72 -6.35 5.55 10.97
C VAL A 72 -5.04 6.31 11.16
N GLU A 73 -4.28 6.56 10.09
CA GLU A 73 -3.02 7.32 10.16
C GLU A 73 -3.26 8.75 10.67
N GLY A 74 -4.31 9.42 10.17
CA GLY A 74 -4.67 10.78 10.60
C GLY A 74 -5.27 10.85 12.01
N ALA A 75 -6.14 9.90 12.35
CA ALA A 75 -6.78 9.85 13.67
C ALA A 75 -5.83 9.39 14.79
N SER A 76 -4.78 8.65 14.44
CA SER A 76 -3.74 8.17 15.38
C SER A 76 -2.35 8.33 14.76
N PRO A 77 -1.75 9.54 14.84
CA PRO A 77 -0.48 9.84 14.20
C PRO A 77 0.73 9.08 14.76
N SER A 78 0.63 8.51 15.97
CA SER A 78 1.73 7.82 16.64
C SER A 78 1.33 6.39 17.01
N PRO A 79 2.16 5.37 16.70
CA PRO A 79 3.37 5.45 15.86
C PRO A 79 3.03 5.77 14.40
N ALA A 80 3.90 6.50 13.69
CA ALA A 80 3.70 6.80 12.27
C ALA A 80 4.05 5.58 11.41
N LEU A 81 3.12 5.09 10.60
CA LEU A 81 3.35 3.96 9.70
C LEU A 81 3.64 4.42 8.27
N LEU A 82 3.39 5.70 7.96
CA LEU A 82 3.92 6.34 6.77
C LEU A 82 5.17 7.17 7.09
N PRO A 83 6.18 7.18 6.22
CA PRO A 83 7.29 8.13 6.32
C PRO A 83 6.75 9.56 6.20
N ASP A 84 7.27 10.47 7.01
CA ASP A 84 6.93 11.91 6.97
C ASP A 84 7.81 12.69 5.98
N THR A 85 8.90 12.09 5.54
CA THR A 85 9.85 12.68 4.59
C THR A 85 9.34 12.55 3.14
N PRO A 86 9.38 13.62 2.32
CA PRO A 86 8.70 13.67 1.02
C PRO A 86 9.06 12.56 0.02
N ILE A 87 10.34 12.18 -0.11
CA ILE A 87 10.76 11.12 -1.04
C ILE A 87 10.22 9.79 -0.55
N ARG A 88 10.50 9.44 0.71
CA ARG A 88 10.04 8.16 1.27
C ARG A 88 8.52 8.05 1.33
N HIS A 89 7.80 9.13 1.66
CA HIS A 89 6.34 9.17 1.64
C HIS A 89 5.82 8.86 0.24
N THR A 90 6.36 9.53 -0.79
CA THR A 90 5.93 9.33 -2.17
C THR A 90 6.17 7.89 -2.61
N VAL A 91 7.35 7.34 -2.29
CA VAL A 91 7.67 5.94 -2.62
C VAL A 91 6.81 4.95 -1.84
N ALA A 92 6.50 5.23 -0.56
CA ALA A 92 5.59 4.40 0.22
C ALA A 92 4.23 4.30 -0.48
N ARG A 93 3.64 5.44 -0.87
CA ARG A 93 2.33 5.46 -1.55
C ARG A 93 2.35 4.73 -2.89
N LEU A 94 3.41 4.92 -3.68
CA LEU A 94 3.59 4.17 -4.92
C LEU A 94 3.67 2.66 -4.68
N LEU A 95 4.39 2.22 -3.63
CA LEU A 95 4.51 0.82 -3.28
C LEU A 95 3.20 0.23 -2.76
N GLU A 96 2.42 0.97 -1.97
CA GLU A 96 1.07 0.54 -1.55
C GLU A 96 0.20 0.21 -2.76
N ASP A 97 0.14 1.14 -3.71
CA ASP A 97 -0.68 1.00 -4.91
C ASP A 97 -0.20 -0.14 -5.80
N TRP A 98 1.12 -0.29 -5.96
CA TRP A 98 1.70 -1.40 -6.70
C TRP A 98 1.39 -2.75 -6.05
N LEU A 99 1.58 -2.87 -4.74
CA LEU A 99 1.34 -4.10 -3.98
C LEU A 99 -0.15 -4.46 -3.97
N GLU A 100 -1.03 -3.47 -3.88
CA GLU A 100 -2.47 -3.71 -3.74
C GLU A 100 -3.16 -3.95 -5.09
N LEU A 101 -2.86 -3.11 -6.08
CA LEU A 101 -3.61 -3.05 -7.34
C LEU A 101 -2.93 -3.82 -8.49
N TRP A 102 -1.62 -4.07 -8.42
CA TRP A 102 -0.85 -4.56 -9.56
C TRP A 102 -0.17 -5.90 -9.34
N LEU A 103 0.65 -6.02 -8.29
CA LEU A 103 1.44 -7.21 -8.02
C LEU A 103 0.61 -8.52 -7.99
N PRO A 104 -0.60 -8.56 -7.40
CA PRO A 104 -1.43 -9.77 -7.38
C PRO A 104 -1.91 -10.22 -8.76
N ARG A 105 -1.97 -9.32 -9.73
CA ARG A 105 -2.47 -9.61 -11.09
C ARG A 105 -1.41 -10.26 -11.98
N TRP A 106 -0.21 -10.53 -11.46
CA TRP A 106 0.96 -10.81 -12.27
C TRP A 106 1.43 -12.28 -12.27
N PRO A 107 1.15 -13.10 -13.30
CA PRO A 107 1.26 -14.55 -13.14
C PRO A 107 2.55 -15.20 -13.70
N ARG A 108 3.58 -14.49 -14.16
CA ARG A 108 4.76 -15.15 -14.78
C ARG A 108 6.16 -14.64 -14.36
N ARG A 109 6.28 -13.46 -13.74
CA ARG A 109 7.56 -12.97 -13.19
C ARG A 109 7.61 -12.91 -11.67
N SER A 110 6.50 -13.27 -10.99
CA SER A 110 6.36 -13.12 -9.54
C SER A 110 7.50 -13.76 -8.76
N TRP A 111 8.04 -14.92 -9.18
CA TRP A 111 9.15 -15.54 -8.46
C TRP A 111 10.42 -14.68 -8.47
N ALA A 112 10.83 -14.13 -9.61
CA ALA A 112 12.01 -13.27 -9.67
C ALA A 112 11.78 -11.94 -8.91
N THR A 113 10.56 -11.40 -8.97
CA THR A 113 10.14 -10.22 -8.18
C THR A 113 10.20 -10.50 -6.69
N LEU A 114 9.63 -11.61 -6.23
CA LEU A 114 9.65 -12.07 -4.84
C LEU A 114 11.07 -12.37 -4.36
N GLU A 115 11.90 -13.00 -5.18
CA GLU A 115 13.31 -13.24 -4.84
C GLU A 115 14.10 -11.93 -4.67
N ARG A 116 13.84 -10.92 -5.52
CA ARG A 116 14.42 -9.58 -5.38
C ARG A 116 13.89 -8.83 -4.16
N LEU A 117 12.59 -8.89 -3.91
CA LEU A 117 11.96 -8.35 -2.68
C LEU A 117 12.58 -8.99 -1.43
N GLY A 118 12.75 -10.31 -1.43
CA GLY A 118 13.38 -11.04 -0.34
C GLY A 118 14.83 -10.65 -0.12
N LEU A 119 15.61 -10.50 -1.19
CA LEU A 119 16.99 -10.00 -1.12
C LEU A 119 17.05 -8.56 -0.60
N HIS A 120 16.12 -7.72 -1.04
CA HIS A 120 16.02 -6.34 -0.59
C HIS A 120 15.69 -6.27 0.91
N ILE A 121 14.61 -6.93 1.36
CA ILE A 121 14.18 -6.98 2.77
C ILE A 121 15.28 -7.57 3.65
N HIS A 122 15.98 -8.62 3.19
CA HIS A 122 17.12 -9.17 3.92
C HIS A 122 18.25 -8.15 4.15
N LYS A 123 18.48 -7.24 3.20
CA LYS A 123 19.53 -6.20 3.30
C LYS A 123 19.05 -4.94 4.03
N ALA A 124 17.82 -4.51 3.76
CA ALA A 124 17.30 -3.22 4.17
C ALA A 124 16.53 -3.28 5.50
N GLY A 125 16.10 -4.47 5.94
CA GLY A 125 15.19 -4.67 7.07
C GLY A 125 13.76 -4.82 6.58
N TYR A 126 13.25 -3.74 5.98
CA TYR A 126 11.90 -3.58 5.41
C TYR A 126 11.98 -2.79 4.09
N LEU A 127 10.84 -2.54 3.44
CA LEU A 127 10.78 -1.93 2.10
C LEU A 127 11.45 -0.56 2.00
N LEU A 128 11.36 0.27 3.05
CA LEU A 128 11.93 1.61 3.08
C LEU A 128 13.07 1.79 4.08
N GLY A 129 13.63 0.71 4.62
CA GLY A 129 14.76 0.77 5.56
C GLY A 129 14.55 -0.10 6.79
N GLN A 130 15.19 0.27 7.90
CA GLN A 130 15.23 -0.56 9.11
C GLN A 130 13.91 -0.56 9.90
N ASP A 131 13.06 0.45 9.69
CA ASP A 131 11.77 0.57 10.34
C ASP A 131 10.65 0.15 9.37
N PRO A 132 9.69 -0.67 9.83
CA PRO A 132 8.57 -1.06 9.01
C PRO A 132 7.66 0.13 8.73
N CYS A 133 7.10 0.15 7.53
CA CYS A 133 6.12 1.13 7.09
C CYS A 133 4.92 0.42 6.49
N ARG A 134 3.81 1.12 6.31
CA ARG A 134 2.53 0.57 5.85
C ARG A 134 2.61 -0.35 4.62
N PRO A 135 3.43 -0.05 3.56
CA PRO A 135 3.71 -1.01 2.49
C PRO A 135 4.12 -2.42 2.95
N ASP A 136 4.88 -2.55 4.05
CA ASP A 136 5.34 -3.84 4.57
C ASP A 136 4.17 -4.70 5.07
N TRP A 137 3.17 -4.09 5.72
CA TRP A 137 1.95 -4.79 6.13
C TRP A 137 1.12 -5.25 4.93
N ILE A 138 1.03 -4.43 3.88
CA ILE A 138 0.32 -4.81 2.64
C ILE A 138 1.03 -6.00 1.97
N LEU A 139 2.36 -5.94 1.87
CA LEU A 139 3.17 -7.03 1.32
C LEU A 139 3.00 -8.32 2.15
N ALA A 140 3.11 -8.22 3.48
CA ALA A 140 2.98 -9.37 4.38
C ALA A 140 1.58 -10.01 4.28
N ALA A 141 0.52 -9.20 4.29
CA ALA A 141 -0.83 -9.69 4.16
C ALA A 141 -1.05 -10.43 2.84
N TRP A 142 -0.61 -9.84 1.71
CA TRP A 142 -0.72 -10.50 0.40
C TRP A 142 0.08 -11.80 0.35
N LEU A 143 1.28 -11.83 0.94
CA LEU A 143 2.05 -13.05 1.04
C LEU A 143 1.28 -14.13 1.80
N GLU A 144 0.71 -13.82 2.97
CA GLU A 144 -0.01 -14.81 3.78
C GLU A 144 -1.34 -15.25 3.19
N SER A 145 -2.09 -14.36 2.52
CA SER A 145 -3.42 -14.69 1.96
C SER A 145 -3.37 -15.35 0.59
N ASP A 146 -2.43 -14.97 -0.27
CA ASP A 146 -2.46 -15.36 -1.69
C ASP A 146 -1.27 -16.24 -2.11
N VAL A 147 -0.12 -16.10 -1.45
CA VAL A 147 1.12 -16.77 -1.89
C VAL A 147 1.45 -17.96 -1.01
N LEU A 148 1.58 -17.74 0.29
CA LEU A 148 2.07 -18.71 1.28
C LEU A 148 1.02 -19.74 1.69
N ILE A 149 -0.24 -19.57 1.28
CA ILE A 149 -1.27 -20.62 1.35
C ILE A 149 -0.92 -21.82 0.47
N HIS A 150 -0.06 -21.63 -0.54
CA HIS A 150 0.37 -22.68 -1.44
C HIS A 150 1.69 -23.31 -0.96
N ASP A 151 1.67 -24.60 -0.65
CA ASP A 151 2.83 -25.26 -0.03
C ASP A 151 4.09 -25.21 -0.91
N HIS A 152 3.94 -25.37 -2.22
CA HIS A 152 5.06 -25.25 -3.17
C HIS A 152 5.65 -23.83 -3.21
N ALA A 153 4.83 -22.80 -3.08
CA ALA A 153 5.25 -21.41 -3.02
C ALA A 153 6.04 -21.14 -1.74
N ARG A 154 5.50 -21.59 -0.60
CA ARG A 154 6.15 -21.50 0.71
C ARG A 154 7.51 -22.19 0.71
N GLN A 155 7.61 -23.41 0.19
CA GLN A 155 8.88 -24.15 0.07
C GLN A 155 9.89 -23.49 -0.88
N HIS A 156 9.42 -22.83 -1.94
CA HIS A 156 10.29 -22.04 -2.81
C HIS A 156 10.86 -20.82 -2.08
N LEU A 157 10.00 -20.02 -1.45
CA LEU A 157 10.41 -18.80 -0.74
C LEU A 157 11.26 -19.10 0.49
N LEU A 158 10.98 -20.18 1.25
CA LEU A 158 11.85 -20.61 2.35
C LEU A 158 13.30 -20.84 1.90
N ARG A 159 13.52 -21.31 0.66
CA ARG A 159 14.86 -21.56 0.10
C ARG A 159 15.49 -20.32 -0.51
N LYS A 160 14.69 -19.42 -1.09
CA LYS A 160 15.20 -18.33 -1.95
C LYS A 160 15.05 -16.93 -1.34
N ALA A 161 14.04 -16.73 -0.50
CA ALA A 161 13.65 -15.47 0.09
C ALA A 161 13.03 -15.71 1.49
N PRO A 162 13.76 -16.34 2.45
CA PRO A 162 13.18 -16.77 3.73
C PRO A 162 12.60 -15.62 4.55
N ARG A 163 13.16 -14.40 4.40
CA ARG A 163 12.64 -13.19 5.04
C ARG A 163 11.25 -12.77 4.58
N LEU A 164 10.80 -13.18 3.39
CA LEU A 164 9.41 -12.97 2.98
C LEU A 164 8.46 -13.92 3.72
N VAL A 165 8.94 -15.12 4.08
CA VAL A 165 8.12 -16.09 4.81
C VAL A 165 7.97 -15.70 6.28
N SER A 166 8.99 -15.09 6.88
CA SER A 166 8.92 -14.59 8.26
C SER A 166 8.34 -13.18 8.40
N LEU A 167 8.04 -12.48 7.29
CA LEU A 167 7.76 -11.04 7.31
C LEU A 167 6.57 -10.68 8.22
N GLY A 168 5.49 -11.48 8.19
CA GLY A 168 4.33 -11.26 9.06
C GLY A 168 4.68 -11.37 10.54
N GLU A 169 5.46 -12.39 10.91
CA GLU A 169 5.95 -12.57 12.28
C GLU A 169 6.91 -11.45 12.69
N ASP A 170 7.83 -11.04 11.79
CA ASP A 170 8.76 -9.93 12.00
C ASP A 170 8.01 -8.61 12.30
N LEU A 171 6.89 -8.34 11.61
CA LEU A 171 6.05 -7.15 11.83
C LEU A 171 5.28 -7.21 13.16
N LEU A 172 4.74 -8.37 13.52
CA LEU A 172 4.07 -8.56 14.80
C LEU A 172 5.05 -8.43 15.98
N GLU A 173 6.26 -8.98 15.83
CA GLU A 173 7.32 -8.83 16.83
C GLU A 173 7.78 -7.38 16.97
N ALA A 174 7.91 -6.65 15.86
CA ALA A 174 8.30 -5.24 15.88
C ALA A 174 7.29 -4.37 16.64
N THR A 175 6.03 -4.80 16.74
CA THR A 175 4.93 -4.05 17.36
C THR A 175 4.54 -4.56 18.76
N ALA A 176 5.21 -5.59 19.27
CA ALA A 176 4.84 -6.25 20.53
C ALA A 176 5.07 -5.37 21.79
N PRO A 177 4.14 -5.36 22.76
CA PRO A 177 4.30 -4.61 24.02
C PRO A 177 5.49 -5.12 24.85
N GLY A 178 6.38 -4.22 25.30
CA GLY A 178 7.44 -4.56 26.27
C GLY A 178 8.83 -4.85 25.68
N ARG A 179 8.98 -5.06 24.37
CA ARG A 179 10.21 -4.63 23.69
C ARG A 179 10.14 -3.11 23.63
N GLY A 180 10.55 -2.46 24.72
CA GLY A 180 10.57 -1.01 24.81
C GLY A 180 11.15 -0.44 23.51
N PHE A 181 10.37 0.42 22.87
CA PHE A 181 10.82 1.28 21.79
C PHE A 181 11.96 2.15 22.36
N GLY A 182 13.19 1.63 22.29
CA GLY A 182 14.38 2.25 22.87
C GLY A 182 14.83 1.65 24.21
N ALA A 183 15.74 0.69 24.14
CA ALA A 183 16.81 0.51 25.12
C ALA A 183 18.11 0.11 24.39
N GLY A 184 18.54 0.92 23.42
CA GLY A 184 19.82 0.70 22.73
C GLY A 184 20.12 1.63 21.55
N LEU A 185 19.11 2.13 20.85
CA LEU A 185 19.24 3.09 19.75
C LEU A 185 18.09 4.10 19.88
N GLY A 186 18.40 5.39 19.83
CA GLY A 186 17.44 6.46 20.13
C GLY A 186 16.35 6.62 19.07
N ALA A 187 15.19 7.09 19.53
CA ALA A 187 13.97 7.41 18.79
C ALA A 187 13.16 6.20 18.27
N GLY A 188 11.85 6.28 18.49
CA GLY A 188 10.91 5.17 18.39
C GLY A 188 10.56 4.76 16.96
N LEU A 189 9.82 3.66 16.84
CA LEU A 189 9.22 3.27 15.58
C LEU A 189 8.36 4.42 15.06
N GLY A 190 8.83 4.94 13.95
CA GLY A 190 8.12 5.69 12.97
C GLY A 190 8.93 5.53 11.71
N ALA A 191 8.29 5.54 10.55
CA ALA A 191 9.01 5.65 9.30
C ALA A 191 9.78 6.99 9.14
N GLY A 192 9.83 7.82 10.20
CA GLY A 192 10.65 9.02 10.35
C GLY A 192 12.13 8.73 10.62
N SER A 193 12.76 7.93 9.76
CA SER A 193 14.22 7.99 9.68
C SER A 193 14.59 9.38 9.17
N ALA A 194 15.50 10.06 9.87
CA ALA A 194 15.87 11.45 9.60
C ALA A 194 16.41 11.69 8.17
N ASP A 195 16.89 10.64 7.49
CA ASP A 195 17.36 10.72 6.11
C ASP A 195 16.22 10.39 5.13
N ASP A 196 15.87 11.36 4.28
CA ASP A 196 14.90 11.23 3.17
C ASP A 196 15.53 10.50 1.97
N VAL A 197 16.02 9.29 2.21
CA VAL A 197 16.76 8.48 1.24
C VAL A 197 16.12 7.10 1.15
N ILE A 198 15.98 6.58 -0.07
CA ILE A 198 15.54 5.20 -0.30
C ILE A 198 16.72 4.22 -0.31
N PRO A 199 16.55 2.98 0.19
CA PRO A 199 17.60 1.98 0.11
C PRO A 199 18.01 1.70 -1.35
N ILE A 200 19.31 1.70 -1.65
CA ILE A 200 19.82 1.42 -3.01
C ILE A 200 19.33 0.06 -3.53
N SER A 201 19.16 -0.93 -2.64
CA SER A 201 18.63 -2.24 -3.00
C SER A 201 17.18 -2.22 -3.52
N LEU A 202 16.41 -1.16 -3.22
CA LEU A 202 15.04 -0.96 -3.70
C LEU A 202 14.99 -0.51 -5.16
N LEU A 203 16.06 0.10 -5.70
CA LEU A 203 16.05 0.67 -7.05
C LEU A 203 15.66 -0.36 -8.13
N SER A 204 16.15 -1.60 -8.03
CA SER A 204 15.81 -2.65 -8.99
C SER A 204 14.34 -3.08 -8.95
N ILE A 205 13.66 -2.84 -7.83
CA ILE A 205 12.22 -3.07 -7.66
C ILE A 205 11.46 -1.89 -8.25
N LEU A 206 11.90 -0.65 -8.00
CA LEU A 206 11.30 0.55 -8.62
C LEU A 206 11.43 0.54 -10.15
N GLU A 207 12.54 0.05 -10.70
CA GLU A 207 12.69 -0.15 -12.15
C GLU A 207 11.72 -1.19 -12.72
N GLU A 208 11.31 -2.18 -11.92
CA GLU A 208 10.25 -3.11 -12.29
C GLU A 208 8.89 -2.40 -12.26
N VAL A 209 8.57 -1.72 -11.15
CA VAL A 209 7.36 -0.89 -10.99
C VAL A 209 7.21 0.09 -12.14
N ALA A 210 8.30 0.73 -12.57
CA ALA A 210 8.31 1.65 -13.70
C ALA A 210 7.89 0.95 -15.01
N ARG A 211 8.47 -0.22 -15.27
CA ARG A 211 8.27 -0.95 -16.53
C ARG A 211 6.87 -1.54 -16.63
N ASP A 212 6.23 -1.89 -15.51
CA ASP A 212 4.93 -2.55 -15.51
C ASP A 212 3.79 -1.63 -15.04
N TYR A 213 3.72 -1.33 -13.76
CA TYR A 213 2.61 -0.65 -13.14
C TYR A 213 2.54 0.81 -13.54
N HIS A 214 3.68 1.48 -13.56
CA HIS A 214 3.73 2.89 -13.96
C HIS A 214 3.41 3.06 -15.45
N ALA A 215 3.91 2.15 -16.31
CA ALA A 215 3.49 2.09 -17.72
C ALA A 215 1.98 1.82 -17.86
N TYR A 216 1.41 0.94 -17.01
CA TYR A 216 -0.03 0.76 -16.93
C TYR A 216 -0.76 2.04 -16.52
N LEU A 217 -0.29 2.78 -15.52
CA LEU A 217 -0.92 4.03 -15.07
C LEU A 217 -1.02 5.07 -16.19
N GLU A 218 0.02 5.21 -17.01
CA GLU A 218 0.00 6.13 -18.16
C GLU A 218 -1.04 5.72 -19.21
N LEU A 219 -1.07 4.43 -19.57
CA LEU A 219 -2.06 3.92 -20.51
C LEU A 219 -3.48 3.96 -19.93
N ASN A 220 -3.62 3.69 -18.64
CA ASN A 220 -4.89 3.74 -17.91
C ASN A 220 -5.46 5.15 -17.90
N HIS A 221 -4.63 6.14 -17.59
CA HIS A 221 -4.97 7.55 -17.64
C HIS A 221 -5.50 7.93 -19.04
N GLN A 222 -4.76 7.58 -20.09
CA GLN A 222 -5.16 7.90 -21.46
C GLN A 222 -6.45 7.19 -21.87
N ALA A 223 -6.57 5.88 -21.60
CA ALA A 223 -7.76 5.13 -21.94
C ALA A 223 -8.99 5.61 -21.15
N TYR A 224 -8.84 5.94 -19.86
CA TYR A 224 -9.91 6.49 -19.05
C TYR A 224 -10.40 7.85 -19.59
N LYS A 225 -9.46 8.72 -20.00
CA LYS A 225 -9.75 10.01 -20.64
C LYS A 225 -10.54 9.87 -21.94
N ASP A 226 -10.23 8.85 -22.71
CA ASP A 226 -10.86 8.60 -24.00
C ASP A 226 -12.17 7.78 -23.87
N GLY A 227 -12.61 7.48 -22.64
CA GLY A 227 -13.81 6.66 -22.38
C GLY A 227 -13.65 5.18 -22.73
N GLY A 228 -12.40 4.70 -22.81
CA GLY A 228 -12.06 3.30 -23.05
C GLY A 228 -12.21 2.43 -21.81
N ASP A 229 -12.40 1.13 -22.03
CA ASP A 229 -12.55 0.12 -20.97
C ASP A 229 -11.31 -0.79 -20.81
N ARG A 230 -10.35 -0.69 -21.73
CA ARG A 230 -9.16 -1.54 -21.79
C ARG A 230 -7.90 -0.79 -22.18
N VAL A 231 -6.78 -1.25 -21.64
CA VAL A 231 -5.43 -0.85 -22.04
C VAL A 231 -4.67 -2.04 -22.62
N LEU A 232 -3.87 -1.82 -23.66
CA LEU A 232 -3.00 -2.84 -24.24
C LEU A 232 -1.58 -2.64 -23.70
N LEU A 233 -1.17 -3.52 -22.80
CA LEU A 233 0.13 -3.43 -22.15
C LEU A 233 1.06 -4.54 -22.64
N ASP A 234 2.27 -4.19 -23.08
CA ASP A 234 3.30 -5.16 -23.42
C ASP A 234 4.30 -5.29 -22.29
N LEU A 235 4.28 -6.46 -21.67
CA LEU A 235 5.08 -6.76 -20.50
C LEU A 235 6.28 -7.62 -20.87
N GLY A 236 6.64 -7.70 -22.16
CA GLY A 236 7.62 -8.63 -22.70
C GLY A 236 7.10 -10.06 -22.83
N LEU A 237 5.78 -10.24 -22.76
CA LEU A 237 5.07 -11.49 -23.04
C LEU A 237 4.05 -11.31 -24.18
N GLY A 238 4.19 -10.22 -24.94
CA GLY A 238 3.19 -9.76 -25.89
C GLY A 238 2.19 -8.80 -25.26
N ARG A 239 1.43 -8.13 -26.12
CA ARG A 239 0.37 -7.20 -25.74
C ARG A 239 -0.79 -7.96 -25.10
N ASN A 240 -1.04 -7.70 -23.83
CA ASN A 240 -2.16 -8.25 -23.09
C ASN A 240 -3.15 -7.14 -22.73
N PRO A 241 -4.46 -7.36 -22.94
CA PRO A 241 -5.47 -6.41 -22.49
C PRO A 241 -5.58 -6.46 -20.96
N ALA A 242 -5.50 -5.30 -20.33
CA ALA A 242 -5.87 -5.10 -18.93
C ALA A 242 -7.07 -4.15 -18.84
N PRO A 243 -7.96 -4.31 -17.86
CA PRO A 243 -9.08 -3.40 -17.68
C PRO A 243 -8.58 -2.01 -17.28
N VAL A 244 -9.27 -0.97 -17.75
CA VAL A 244 -9.15 0.37 -17.16
C VAL A 244 -9.64 0.32 -15.72
N SER A 245 -8.89 0.95 -14.82
CA SER A 245 -9.18 1.03 -13.39
C SER A 245 -9.35 2.48 -12.95
N PRO A 246 -10.59 2.91 -12.67
CA PRO A 246 -10.84 4.22 -12.06
C PRO A 246 -10.16 4.38 -10.70
N VAL A 247 -10.04 3.29 -9.93
CA VAL A 247 -9.32 3.28 -8.65
C VAL A 247 -7.84 3.62 -8.85
N ALA A 248 -7.17 3.01 -9.82
CA ALA A 248 -5.77 3.30 -10.12
C ALA A 248 -5.57 4.77 -10.57
N GLU A 249 -6.49 5.31 -11.37
CA GLU A 249 -6.45 6.73 -11.77
C GLU A 249 -6.63 7.66 -10.57
N SER A 250 -7.57 7.35 -9.67
CA SER A 250 -7.82 8.12 -8.45
C SER A 250 -6.60 8.15 -7.53
N ARG A 251 -5.97 7.00 -7.27
CA ARG A 251 -4.78 6.96 -6.39
C ARG A 251 -3.56 7.62 -7.01
N ARG A 252 -3.33 7.43 -8.32
CA ARG A 252 -2.30 8.16 -9.08
C ARG A 252 -2.50 9.67 -8.97
N ALA A 253 -3.73 10.15 -9.20
CA ALA A 253 -4.07 11.57 -9.09
C ALA A 253 -3.87 12.11 -7.67
N GLU A 254 -4.17 11.32 -6.64
CA GLU A 254 -3.94 11.68 -5.24
C GLU A 254 -2.45 11.90 -4.94
N ILE A 255 -1.57 10.98 -5.38
CA ILE A 255 -0.12 11.13 -5.27
C ILE A 255 0.34 12.38 -6.03
N GLY A 256 -0.13 12.57 -7.26
CA GLY A 256 0.18 13.74 -8.08
C GLY A 256 -0.24 15.07 -7.45
N TRP A 257 -1.41 15.10 -6.81
CA TRP A 257 -1.90 16.26 -6.06
C TRP A 257 -0.98 16.57 -4.88
N ARG A 258 -0.57 15.56 -4.09
CA ARG A 258 0.38 15.76 -2.98
C ARG A 258 1.72 16.32 -3.49
N LEU A 259 2.26 15.76 -4.57
CA LEU A 259 3.47 16.26 -5.21
C LEU A 259 3.34 17.71 -5.69
N SER A 260 2.16 18.12 -6.14
CA SER A 260 1.90 19.49 -6.60
C SER A 260 1.89 20.52 -5.47
N ARG A 261 1.62 20.09 -4.22
CA ARG A 261 1.58 20.93 -3.02
C ARG A 261 2.93 21.06 -2.32
N LEU A 262 3.93 20.28 -2.72
CA LEU A 262 5.29 20.42 -2.20
C LEU A 262 5.93 21.72 -2.67
N ASP A 263 6.78 22.29 -1.83
CA ASP A 263 7.64 23.40 -2.22
C ASP A 263 8.49 23.04 -3.44
N ARG A 264 8.77 24.03 -4.29
CA ARG A 264 9.49 23.81 -5.55
C ARG A 264 10.85 23.12 -5.36
N SER A 265 11.57 23.43 -4.29
CA SER A 265 12.85 22.78 -3.96
C SER A 265 12.62 21.30 -3.63
N ILE A 266 11.70 21.00 -2.72
CA ILE A 266 11.38 19.64 -2.29
C ILE A 266 10.88 18.81 -3.47
N ARG A 267 9.97 19.35 -4.29
CA ARG A 267 9.47 18.66 -5.48
C ARG A 267 10.58 18.29 -6.46
N ARG A 268 11.58 19.17 -6.63
CA ARG A 268 12.75 18.90 -7.46
C ARG A 268 13.58 17.76 -6.87
N ASP A 269 13.75 17.72 -5.55
CA ASP A 269 14.52 16.67 -4.89
C ASP A 269 13.82 15.30 -5.02
N VAL A 270 12.49 15.26 -4.89
CA VAL A 270 11.69 14.06 -5.20
C VAL A 270 11.85 13.65 -6.68
N CYS A 271 11.76 14.59 -7.61
CA CYS A 271 11.96 14.33 -9.03
C CYS A 271 13.34 13.71 -9.32
N GLN A 272 14.40 14.21 -8.68
CA GLN A 272 15.76 13.69 -8.86
C GLN A 272 15.93 12.23 -8.46
N VAL A 273 15.08 11.72 -7.55
CA VAL A 273 15.09 10.30 -7.15
C VAL A 273 14.18 9.46 -8.04
N LEU A 274 12.97 9.95 -8.32
CA LEU A 274 11.94 9.15 -9.00
C LEU A 274 12.08 9.13 -10.53
N GLU A 275 12.57 10.22 -11.13
CA GLU A 275 12.71 10.32 -12.59
C GLU A 275 13.74 9.32 -13.15
N PRO A 276 14.95 9.16 -12.58
CA PRO A 276 15.89 8.14 -13.05
C PRO A 276 15.39 6.70 -12.88
N ALA A 277 14.55 6.46 -11.87
CA ALA A 277 13.91 5.17 -11.64
C ALA A 277 12.71 4.92 -12.58
N GLY A 278 12.28 5.92 -13.36
CA GLY A 278 11.16 5.81 -14.30
C GLY A 278 9.77 5.89 -13.65
N VAL A 279 9.68 6.31 -12.39
CA VAL A 279 8.42 6.34 -11.61
C VAL A 279 7.92 7.77 -11.31
N TRP A 280 8.24 8.71 -12.20
CA TRP A 280 7.83 10.11 -12.06
C TRP A 280 6.68 10.52 -13.00
N HIS A 281 6.75 10.12 -14.27
CA HIS A 281 5.90 10.68 -15.33
C HIS A 281 4.40 10.52 -15.07
N ALA A 282 3.90 9.29 -14.89
CA ALA A 282 2.50 8.98 -14.59
C ALA A 282 1.98 9.75 -13.37
N LEU A 283 2.79 9.93 -12.33
CA LEU A 283 2.40 10.66 -11.12
C LEU A 283 2.21 12.16 -11.37
N THR A 284 2.76 12.70 -12.46
CA THR A 284 2.64 14.12 -12.82
C THR A 284 1.64 14.42 -13.93
N LEU A 285 0.97 13.40 -14.47
CA LEU A 285 -0.11 13.61 -15.43
C LEU A 285 -1.28 14.35 -14.75
N PRO A 286 -1.99 15.25 -15.46
CA PRO A 286 -3.17 15.91 -14.91
C PRO A 286 -4.22 14.87 -14.49
N PRO A 287 -5.07 15.14 -13.49
CA PRO A 287 -6.18 14.26 -13.17
C PRO A 287 -7.22 14.25 -14.31
N VAL A 288 -7.83 13.09 -14.56
CA VAL A 288 -8.88 12.91 -15.60
C VAL A 288 -10.26 12.69 -14.98
N LEU A 289 -10.35 12.60 -13.66
CA LEU A 289 -11.63 12.42 -12.98
C LEU A 289 -12.53 13.63 -13.21
N ASP A 290 -13.47 13.49 -14.16
CA ASP A 290 -14.65 14.33 -14.29
C ASP A 290 -15.53 14.05 -13.06
N GLU A 291 -15.84 15.08 -12.27
CA GLU A 291 -16.59 15.03 -11.01
C GLU A 291 -15.76 14.64 -9.76
N ILE A 292 -15.04 15.64 -9.24
CA ILE A 292 -14.81 15.74 -7.80
C ILE A 292 -16.18 15.83 -7.13
N ASP A 293 -16.61 14.81 -6.38
CA ASP A 293 -17.84 14.89 -5.58
C ASP A 293 -17.72 16.08 -4.60
N PRO A 294 -18.53 17.14 -4.74
CA PRO A 294 -18.49 18.29 -3.83
C PRO A 294 -18.86 17.93 -2.38
N ARG A 295 -19.30 16.69 -2.12
CA ARG A 295 -19.62 16.15 -0.78
C ARG A 295 -18.51 15.30 -0.18
N ASP A 296 -17.44 15.00 -0.92
CA ASP A 296 -16.31 14.26 -0.38
C ASP A 296 -15.54 15.15 0.61
N PRO A 297 -15.50 14.79 1.91
CA PRO A 297 -14.87 15.61 2.96
C PRO A 297 -13.35 15.76 2.79
N ARG A 298 -12.73 15.03 1.86
CA ARG A 298 -11.32 15.19 1.48
C ARG A 298 -11.08 16.42 0.58
N ASN A 299 -12.13 17.11 0.15
CA ASN A 299 -12.08 18.32 -0.68
C ASN A 299 -12.10 19.63 0.12
N LEU A 300 -11.87 19.59 1.44
CA LEU A 300 -11.73 20.76 2.32
C LEU A 300 -10.25 21.04 2.66
#